data_AF-A0A971I0W9-F1
#
_entry.id   AF-A0A971I0W9-F1
#
_cell.length_a   1.000
_cell.length_b   1.000
_cell.length_c   1.000
_cell.angle_alpha   90.00
_cell.angle_beta   90.00
_cell.angle_gamma   90.00
#
_symmetry.space_group_name_H-M   'P 1'
#
loop_
_entity.id
_entity.type
_entity.pdbx_description
1 polymer ?
#
loop_
_entity_poly.entity_id
_entity_poly.type
_entity_poly.pdbx_seq_one_letter_code
_entity_poly.pdbx_strand_id
1 'polypeptide(L)'
;MRRLQSARIVFVISLVSILLLILSFAGVLNPPIAGADRFAEEREAAHDLGAPDLLNPNESKKDSDSTGQIVDSSIDPTESQEGHDSLDPEGSDPVSTITLDVSGNDPALVPAREDGMLRVWPQELSLPKLHDVDYDYYLSLEQESRPLSGITVILDPSFGGSSTGASAVTDSGVLAEKDIVLVIAQIAERYLTEMGANVIMTRSSDIEHSLFYVAALSADTVLEAYSKEAAAANYDTQLIDDLRLQMSDVMRINQNSADSGGRGLFGGIGTSARLRLIYDIQAQYGDVLFINISLNQDNDPNKSGAEIRLMKQDFVTEVNNSYVEDQDPNSLSPNYSMIDSQNRTKLAWLLYGHLKHQSPTIAADAEPRLTETDMAVLRLNNLTSVSVVPGYLSNAADLAELGSAAGQQRIASAIAYAVRQYYVGP
;
A
#
# COMPACT_ATOMS: atom_id res chain seq x y z
N MET A 1 26.34 30.87 -18.66
CA MET A 1 26.52 29.50 -19.19
C MET A 1 25.61 28.45 -18.54
N ARG A 2 25.30 28.51 -17.23
CA ARG A 2 24.42 27.52 -16.57
C ARG A 2 22.95 27.51 -17.03
N ARG A 3 22.32 28.66 -17.33
CA ARG A 3 20.91 28.73 -17.80
C ARG A 3 20.65 28.05 -19.16
N LEU A 4 21.64 28.03 -20.06
CA LEU A 4 21.55 27.34 -21.36
C LEU A 4 21.66 25.81 -21.25
N GLN A 5 22.32 25.30 -20.19
CA GLN A 5 22.38 23.86 -19.92
C GLN A 5 21.07 23.37 -19.28
N SER A 6 20.46 24.15 -18.39
CA SER A 6 19.16 23.82 -17.77
C SER A 6 18.04 23.75 -18.81
N ALA A 7 17.97 24.70 -19.74
CA ALA A 7 16.98 24.68 -20.83
C ALA A 7 17.16 23.48 -21.78
N ARG A 8 18.40 23.05 -22.02
CA ARG A 8 18.68 21.84 -22.81
C ARG A 8 18.27 20.55 -22.10
N ILE A 9 18.41 20.48 -20.78
CA ILE A 9 18.00 19.30 -19.99
C ILE A 9 16.48 19.19 -19.96
N VAL A 10 15.76 20.29 -19.71
CA VAL A 10 14.29 20.30 -19.74
C VAL A 10 13.76 19.96 -21.13
N PHE A 11 14.38 20.49 -22.20
CA PHE A 11 14.00 20.14 -23.57
C PHE A 11 14.19 18.66 -23.89
N VAL A 12 15.29 18.04 -23.42
CA VAL A 12 15.54 16.60 -23.60
C VAL A 12 14.55 15.74 -22.82
N ILE A 13 14.21 16.11 -21.59
CA ILE A 13 13.22 15.38 -20.77
C ILE A 13 11.83 15.45 -21.40
N SER A 14 11.41 16.61 -21.92
CA SER A 14 10.14 16.75 -22.64
C SER A 14 10.12 15.93 -23.92
N LEU A 15 11.24 15.88 -24.67
CA LEU A 15 11.33 15.07 -25.90
C LEU A 15 11.24 13.57 -25.60
N VAL A 16 11.89 13.11 -24.52
CA VAL A 16 11.82 11.73 -24.04
C VAL A 16 10.39 11.40 -23.59
N SER A 17 9.72 12.30 -22.88
CA SER A 17 8.34 12.09 -22.42
C SER A 17 7.36 12.00 -23.58
N ILE A 18 7.50 12.85 -24.60
CA ILE A 18 6.70 12.80 -25.83
C ILE A 18 6.96 11.50 -26.59
N LEU A 19 8.21 11.06 -26.68
CA LEU A 19 8.57 9.80 -27.32
C LEU A 19 7.97 8.60 -26.59
N LEU A 20 8.00 8.59 -25.25
CA LEU A 20 7.37 7.56 -24.42
C LEU A 20 5.85 7.53 -24.61
N LEU A 21 5.21 8.70 -24.74
CA LEU A 21 3.77 8.81 -25.02
C LEU A 21 3.40 8.26 -26.41
N ILE A 22 4.21 8.56 -27.43
CA ILE A 22 4.02 8.05 -28.79
C ILE A 22 4.23 6.53 -28.84
N LEU A 23 5.25 6.03 -28.15
CA LEU A 23 5.50 4.59 -28.05
C LEU A 23 4.39 3.86 -27.28
N SER A 24 3.80 4.51 -26.27
CA SER A 24 2.61 4.02 -25.59
C SER A 24 1.39 3.98 -26.51
N PHE A 25 1.13 5.05 -27.27
CA PHE A 25 0.02 5.12 -28.21
C PHE A 25 0.15 4.10 -29.37
N ALA A 26 1.38 3.78 -29.76
CA ALA A 26 1.68 2.77 -30.77
C ALA A 26 1.68 1.32 -30.24
N GLY A 27 1.34 1.10 -28.96
CA GLY A 27 1.28 -0.23 -28.34
C GLY A 27 2.64 -0.88 -28.08
N VAL A 28 3.73 -0.10 -28.13
CA VAL A 28 5.11 -0.57 -27.89
C VAL A 28 5.47 -0.48 -26.39
N LEU A 29 4.80 0.39 -25.62
CA LEU A 29 4.90 0.51 -24.17
C LEU A 29 3.50 0.45 -23.54
N ASN A 30 3.38 -0.13 -22.34
CA ASN A 30 2.14 -0.06 -21.56
C ASN A 30 1.82 1.41 -21.23
N PRO A 31 0.54 1.83 -21.33
CA PRO A 31 0.16 3.20 -20.98
C PRO A 31 0.45 3.52 -19.52
N PRO A 32 0.78 4.78 -19.19
CA PRO A 32 0.90 5.21 -17.81
C PRO A 32 -0.45 4.97 -17.11
N ILE A 33 -0.36 4.40 -15.90
CA ILE A 33 -1.43 3.94 -15.00
C ILE A 33 -2.79 4.59 -15.30
N ALA A 34 -3.60 3.90 -16.11
CA ALA A 34 -5.00 4.21 -16.27
C ALA A 34 -5.77 3.53 -15.12
N GLY A 35 -6.67 4.29 -14.50
CA GLY A 35 -7.57 3.83 -13.44
C GLY A 35 -8.61 2.81 -13.92
N ALA A 36 -9.75 2.78 -13.23
CA ALA A 36 -10.79 1.75 -13.29
C ALA A 36 -11.23 1.23 -14.68
N ASP A 37 -11.00 1.98 -15.75
CA ASP A 37 -11.41 1.65 -17.12
C ASP A 37 -10.70 0.44 -17.72
N ARG A 38 -9.54 0.01 -17.19
CA ARG A 38 -8.83 -1.18 -17.68
C ARG A 38 -9.56 -2.51 -17.47
N PHE A 39 -10.64 -2.52 -16.68
CA PHE A 39 -11.41 -3.71 -16.33
C PHE A 39 -12.79 -3.81 -17.02
N ALA A 40 -13.09 -2.93 -17.99
CA ALA A 40 -14.43 -2.85 -18.57
C ALA A 40 -14.93 -4.15 -19.22
N GLU A 41 -14.07 -4.91 -19.92
CA GLU A 41 -14.43 -6.18 -20.57
C GLU A 41 -14.61 -7.34 -19.57
N GLU A 42 -13.90 -7.31 -18.43
CA GLU A 42 -14.03 -8.33 -17.38
C GLU A 42 -15.24 -8.10 -16.46
N ARG A 43 -15.76 -6.86 -16.40
CA ARG A 43 -17.01 -6.53 -15.66
C ARG A 43 -18.21 -7.29 -16.24
N GLU A 44 -18.27 -7.44 -17.55
CA GLU A 44 -19.36 -8.14 -18.23
C GLU A 44 -19.31 -9.65 -17.95
N ALA A 45 -18.11 -10.23 -17.88
CA ALA A 45 -17.89 -11.63 -17.51
C ALA A 45 -18.20 -11.93 -16.02
N ALA A 46 -18.01 -10.96 -15.11
CA ALA A 46 -18.32 -11.12 -13.69
C ALA A 46 -19.83 -11.06 -13.38
N HIS A 47 -20.61 -10.34 -14.20
CA HIS A 47 -22.07 -10.27 -14.10
C HIS A 47 -22.73 -11.63 -14.38
N ASP A 48 -22.23 -12.38 -15.38
CA ASP A 48 -22.74 -13.71 -15.74
C ASP A 48 -22.43 -14.81 -14.70
N LEU A 49 -21.55 -14.53 -13.73
CA LEU A 49 -21.17 -15.43 -12.64
C LEU A 49 -21.92 -15.18 -11.33
N GLY A 50 -22.95 -14.31 -11.34
CA GLY A 50 -23.82 -14.06 -10.19
C GLY A 50 -23.24 -13.11 -9.15
N ALA A 51 -22.30 -12.24 -9.53
CA ALA A 51 -21.96 -11.08 -8.72
C ALA A 51 -23.17 -10.11 -8.69
N PRO A 52 -23.57 -9.56 -7.53
CA PRO A 52 -24.67 -8.60 -7.48
C PRO A 52 -24.31 -7.34 -8.27
N ASP A 53 -25.21 -6.94 -9.18
CA ASP A 53 -25.11 -5.69 -9.94
C ASP A 53 -25.35 -4.49 -9.00
N LEU A 54 -24.32 -3.69 -8.77
CA LEU A 54 -24.35 -2.56 -7.83
C LEU A 54 -24.70 -1.21 -8.50
N LEU A 55 -25.24 -1.19 -9.72
CA LEU A 55 -25.50 0.06 -10.45
C LEU A 55 -26.96 0.38 -10.82
N ASN A 56 -27.99 -0.33 -10.32
CA ASN A 56 -29.38 0.04 -10.65
C ASN A 56 -30.37 0.04 -9.48
N PRO A 57 -30.58 1.19 -8.79
CA PRO A 57 -31.66 1.34 -7.81
C PRO A 57 -33.06 1.55 -8.43
N ASN A 58 -33.22 1.59 -9.77
CA ASN A 58 -34.48 1.98 -10.40
C ASN A 58 -34.80 1.22 -11.70
N GLU A 59 -35.12 -0.07 -11.60
CA GLU A 59 -36.07 -0.66 -12.55
C GLU A 59 -37.50 -0.20 -12.19
N SER A 60 -37.86 1.02 -12.62
CA SER A 60 -39.22 1.33 -13.09
C SER A 60 -39.31 2.75 -13.66
N LYS A 61 -39.20 2.88 -14.99
CA LYS A 61 -40.22 3.54 -15.85
C LYS A 61 -39.74 3.69 -17.28
N LYS A 62 -40.63 3.29 -18.18
CA LYS A 62 -40.59 3.43 -19.63
C LYS A 62 -40.81 4.88 -20.11
N ASP A 63 -40.25 5.11 -21.30
CA ASP A 63 -40.64 6.01 -22.39
C ASP A 63 -40.58 7.54 -22.19
N SER A 64 -39.67 8.20 -22.94
CA SER A 64 -40.07 9.01 -24.11
C SER A 64 -38.86 9.59 -24.87
N ASP A 65 -38.94 9.50 -26.20
CA ASP A 65 -38.13 10.14 -27.24
C ASP A 65 -37.74 11.61 -26.98
N SER A 66 -36.54 12.01 -27.46
CA SER A 66 -36.46 13.00 -28.56
C SER A 66 -35.02 13.24 -29.05
N THR A 67 -34.92 13.26 -30.37
CA THR A 67 -33.85 13.68 -31.29
C THR A 67 -33.35 15.13 -31.14
N GLY A 68 -32.10 15.39 -31.57
CA GLY A 68 -31.61 16.71 -31.99
C GLY A 68 -30.09 16.84 -31.86
N GLN A 69 -29.29 16.53 -32.89
CA GLN A 69 -28.89 17.38 -34.03
C GLN A 69 -27.57 18.14 -33.79
N ILE A 70 -26.60 17.77 -34.63
CA ILE A 70 -25.24 18.28 -34.80
C ILE A 70 -25.28 19.72 -35.35
N VAL A 71 -24.45 20.61 -34.80
CA VAL A 71 -23.93 21.78 -35.53
C VAL A 71 -22.46 22.01 -35.18
N ASP A 72 -21.65 21.90 -36.23
CA ASP A 72 -20.25 22.31 -36.41
C ASP A 72 -20.16 23.84 -36.51
N SER A 73 -19.12 24.44 -35.91
CA SER A 73 -18.58 25.69 -36.44
C SER A 73 -17.09 25.82 -36.12
N SER A 74 -16.31 25.37 -37.10
CA SER A 74 -14.92 25.70 -37.35
C SER A 74 -14.71 27.21 -37.58
N ILE A 75 -13.75 27.85 -36.90
CA ILE A 75 -13.06 29.07 -37.37
C ILE A 75 -11.59 29.03 -36.91
N ASP A 76 -10.70 29.21 -37.89
CA ASP A 76 -9.24 29.43 -37.83
C ASP A 76 -8.96 30.63 -38.77
N PRO A 77 -7.76 31.23 -38.84
CA PRO A 77 -6.97 31.97 -37.84
C PRO A 77 -6.76 33.45 -38.22
N THR A 78 -5.96 34.12 -37.39
CA THR A 78 -5.05 35.25 -37.68
C THR A 78 -5.61 36.67 -37.65
N GLU A 79 -5.23 37.42 -36.61
CA GLU A 79 -4.68 38.76 -36.79
C GLU A 79 -3.76 39.11 -35.61
N SER A 80 -2.51 39.43 -35.96
CA SER A 80 -1.43 39.91 -35.11
C SER A 80 -1.57 41.41 -34.87
N GLN A 81 -1.47 41.87 -33.62
CA GLN A 81 -0.87 43.18 -33.32
C GLN A 81 -0.11 43.18 -31.98
N GLU A 82 1.03 43.85 -32.05
CA GLU A 82 2.07 44.05 -31.05
C GLU A 82 1.64 45.01 -29.93
N GLY A 83 2.25 44.82 -28.75
CA GLY A 83 2.40 45.85 -27.73
C GLY A 83 2.00 45.39 -26.34
N HIS A 84 2.97 45.07 -25.48
CA HIS A 84 3.17 45.77 -24.20
C HIS A 84 4.36 45.20 -23.42
N ASP A 85 5.18 46.15 -22.97
CA ASP A 85 6.03 46.21 -21.78
C ASP A 85 6.65 44.92 -21.21
N SER A 86 7.99 44.94 -21.23
CA SER A 86 8.87 44.24 -20.31
C SER A 86 8.53 44.61 -18.85
N LEU A 87 7.81 43.73 -18.17
CA LEU A 87 7.81 43.65 -16.72
C LEU A 87 8.87 42.63 -16.32
N ASP A 88 9.96 43.12 -15.72
CA ASP A 88 10.88 42.29 -14.95
C ASP A 88 10.07 41.50 -13.91
N PRO A 89 10.29 40.18 -13.73
CA PRO A 89 9.73 39.50 -12.58
C PRO A 89 10.50 40.00 -11.37
N GLU A 90 9.89 40.92 -10.64
CA GLU A 90 10.25 41.25 -9.26
C GLU A 90 10.51 39.94 -8.52
N GLY A 91 11.65 39.91 -7.83
CA GLY A 91 12.03 38.79 -6.99
C GLY A 91 10.89 38.51 -6.03
N SER A 92 10.28 37.33 -6.16
CA SER A 92 9.52 36.77 -5.07
C SER A 92 10.49 36.63 -3.90
N ASP A 93 10.31 37.46 -2.87
CA ASP A 93 10.94 37.21 -1.58
C ASP A 93 10.70 35.73 -1.23
N PRO A 94 11.73 34.99 -0.78
CA PRO A 94 11.54 33.57 -0.46
C PRO A 94 10.40 33.48 0.55
N VAL A 95 9.35 32.73 0.19
CA VAL A 95 8.23 32.44 1.08
C VAL A 95 8.84 31.85 2.35
N SER A 96 8.72 32.57 3.46
CA SER A 96 9.27 32.13 4.74
C SER A 96 8.50 30.89 5.19
N THR A 97 9.12 29.72 5.07
CA THR A 97 8.58 28.46 5.57
C THR A 97 8.82 28.32 7.07
N ILE A 98 7.97 27.56 7.74
CA ILE A 98 8.11 27.19 9.16
C ILE A 98 8.96 25.92 9.21
N THR A 99 9.99 25.87 10.05
CA THR A 99 10.77 24.63 10.24
C THR A 99 9.91 23.55 10.87
N LEU A 100 9.97 22.33 10.34
CA LEU A 100 9.31 21.17 10.92
C LEU A 100 10.00 20.79 12.24
N ASP A 101 9.32 20.99 13.37
CA ASP A 101 9.90 20.78 14.70
C ASP A 101 10.11 19.29 14.99
N VAL A 102 11.37 18.90 15.21
CA VAL A 102 11.73 17.53 15.60
C VAL A 102 12.11 17.52 17.07
N SER A 103 11.29 16.89 17.90
CA SER A 103 11.51 16.84 19.35
C SER A 103 11.56 15.40 19.87
N GLY A 104 12.23 15.20 21.01
CA GLY A 104 12.31 13.88 21.65
C GLY A 104 12.98 12.76 20.85
N ASN A 105 13.62 13.05 19.70
CA ASN A 105 14.15 12.05 18.75
C ASN A 105 15.66 11.75 18.90
N ASP A 106 16.27 12.12 20.02
CA ASP A 106 17.66 11.76 20.30
C ASP A 106 17.71 10.42 21.05
N PRO A 107 18.24 9.35 20.43
CA PRO A 107 18.30 8.05 21.09
C PRO A 107 19.19 8.12 22.33
N ALA A 108 20.23 8.96 22.40
CA ALA A 108 21.11 9.04 23.56
C ALA A 108 20.40 9.55 24.83
N LEU A 109 19.27 10.25 24.68
CA LEU A 109 18.46 10.75 25.79
C LEU A 109 17.43 9.73 26.29
N VAL A 110 17.23 8.61 25.58
CA VAL A 110 16.35 7.54 26.02
C VAL A 110 17.00 6.78 27.18
N PRO A 111 16.33 6.64 28.35
CA PRO A 111 16.90 5.99 29.52
C PRO A 111 17.41 4.58 29.22
N ALA A 112 18.59 4.27 29.74
CA ALA A 112 19.15 2.93 29.68
C ALA A 112 18.29 1.94 30.48
N ARG A 113 18.29 0.68 30.06
CA ARG A 113 17.62 -0.42 30.75
C ARG A 113 18.64 -1.38 31.34
N GLU A 114 18.38 -1.81 32.57
CA GLU A 114 19.23 -2.76 33.31
C GLU A 114 18.82 -4.22 33.08
N ASP A 115 17.66 -4.47 32.46
CA ASP A 115 17.11 -5.80 32.22
C ASP A 115 17.64 -6.50 30.95
N GLY A 116 18.64 -5.91 30.30
CA GLY A 116 19.25 -6.46 29.10
C GLY A 116 18.36 -6.36 27.85
N MET A 117 17.28 -5.58 27.89
CA MET A 117 16.44 -5.29 26.72
C MET A 117 16.83 -3.95 26.08
N LEU A 118 16.52 -3.82 24.78
CA LEU A 118 16.54 -2.55 24.07
C LEU A 118 15.71 -1.51 24.81
N ARG A 119 16.23 -0.28 24.82
CA ARG A 119 15.51 0.92 25.27
C ARG A 119 14.23 1.10 24.48
N VAL A 120 13.32 1.95 24.94
CA VAL A 120 12.00 2.16 24.29
C VAL A 120 11.79 3.64 24.04
N TRP A 121 11.42 4.01 22.81
CA TRP A 121 11.07 5.39 22.46
C TRP A 121 9.85 5.87 23.26
N PRO A 122 9.76 7.17 23.61
CA PRO A 122 8.58 7.71 24.29
C PRO A 122 7.35 7.61 23.39
N GLN A 123 6.16 7.55 24.00
CA GLN A 123 4.86 7.48 23.31
C GLN A 123 4.37 8.86 22.83
N GLU A 124 5.31 9.75 22.52
CA GLU A 124 5.05 11.08 22.00
C GLU A 124 5.60 11.18 20.58
N LEU A 125 4.83 11.79 19.67
CA LEU A 125 5.28 12.03 18.30
C LEU A 125 6.52 12.93 18.32
N SER A 126 7.54 12.53 17.55
CA SER A 126 8.73 13.36 17.35
C SER A 126 8.54 14.48 16.32
N LEU A 127 7.39 14.50 15.64
CA LEU A 127 7.02 15.43 14.58
C LEU A 127 5.64 16.03 14.86
N PRO A 128 5.30 17.18 14.25
CA PRO A 128 3.96 17.75 14.33
C PRO A 128 2.89 16.74 13.89
N LYS A 129 1.72 16.80 14.54
CA LYS A 129 0.55 16.09 14.06
C LYS A 129 -0.11 16.91 12.96
N LEU A 130 -0.12 16.40 11.74
CA LEU A 130 -0.69 17.07 10.57
C LEU A 130 -1.91 16.34 10.01
N HIS A 131 -2.02 15.04 10.29
CA HIS A 131 -3.13 14.21 9.86
C HIS A 131 -4.00 13.76 11.03
N ASP A 132 -5.30 13.81 10.81
CA ASP A 132 -6.34 13.40 11.76
C ASP A 132 -7.40 12.61 11.01
N VAL A 133 -7.59 11.35 11.42
CA VAL A 133 -8.55 10.45 10.79
C VAL A 133 -9.95 10.70 11.32
N ASP A 134 -10.86 11.15 10.46
CA ASP A 134 -12.28 11.35 10.79
C ASP A 134 -13.07 10.05 10.59
N TYR A 135 -13.07 9.19 11.61
CA TYR A 135 -13.81 7.93 11.58
C TYR A 135 -15.33 8.14 11.55
N ASP A 136 -15.85 9.24 12.10
CA ASP A 136 -17.29 9.54 12.05
C ASP A 136 -17.71 9.88 10.61
N TYR A 137 -16.87 10.61 9.88
CA TYR A 137 -17.05 10.84 8.45
C TYR A 137 -17.08 9.52 7.67
N TYR A 138 -16.11 8.62 7.88
CA TYR A 138 -16.12 7.33 7.16
C TYR A 138 -17.33 6.46 7.48
N LEU A 139 -17.75 6.40 8.76
CA LEU A 139 -18.98 5.71 9.14
C LEU A 139 -20.22 6.29 8.43
N SER A 140 -20.24 7.59 8.16
CA SER A 140 -21.33 8.23 7.40
C SER A 140 -21.43 7.77 5.94
N LEU A 141 -20.34 7.21 5.38
CA LEU A 141 -20.28 6.73 3.99
C LEU A 141 -20.84 5.31 3.80
N GLU A 142 -21.34 4.63 4.83
CA GLU A 142 -21.77 3.22 4.77
C GLU A 142 -22.72 2.93 3.60
N GLN A 143 -23.69 3.82 3.37
CA GLN A 143 -24.76 3.67 2.37
C GLN A 143 -24.45 4.37 1.04
N GLU A 144 -23.27 4.98 0.91
CA GLU A 144 -22.84 5.65 -0.30
C GLU A 144 -22.35 4.66 -1.36
N SER A 145 -22.43 5.04 -2.63
CA SER A 145 -21.97 4.18 -3.74
C SER A 145 -20.43 4.01 -3.76
N ARG A 146 -19.71 4.88 -3.07
CA ARG A 146 -18.24 4.85 -2.91
C ARG A 146 -17.85 4.95 -1.44
N PRO A 147 -18.15 3.89 -0.65
CA PRO A 147 -18.02 3.94 0.81
C PRO A 147 -16.56 4.09 1.28
N LEU A 148 -15.58 3.69 0.48
CA LEU A 148 -14.15 3.76 0.82
C LEU A 148 -13.47 5.05 0.31
N SER A 149 -14.23 6.09 -0.03
CA SER A 149 -13.67 7.35 -0.51
C SER A 149 -12.75 7.98 0.54
N GLY A 150 -11.49 8.21 0.16
CA GLY A 150 -10.45 8.76 1.05
C GLY A 150 -9.61 7.70 1.77
N ILE A 151 -9.98 6.42 1.69
CA ILE A 151 -9.19 5.32 2.24
C ILE A 151 -8.10 4.91 1.24
N THR A 152 -6.88 4.67 1.73
CA THR A 152 -5.82 4.04 0.95
C THR A 152 -5.55 2.62 1.42
N VAL A 153 -5.41 1.68 0.49
CA VAL A 153 -5.04 0.29 0.77
C VAL A 153 -3.80 -0.09 -0.02
N ILE A 154 -2.74 -0.45 0.67
CA ILE A 154 -1.54 -1.03 0.07
C ILE A 154 -1.71 -2.55 0.06
N LEU A 155 -1.79 -3.13 -1.13
CA LEU A 155 -1.85 -4.58 -1.34
C LEU A 155 -0.47 -5.11 -1.74
N ASP A 156 0.02 -6.08 -0.98
CA ASP A 156 1.30 -6.71 -1.20
C ASP A 156 1.14 -8.20 -1.56
N PRO A 157 0.92 -8.55 -2.85
CA PRO A 157 0.99 -9.93 -3.28
C PRO A 157 2.42 -10.44 -3.15
N SER A 158 2.64 -11.41 -2.26
CA SER A 158 3.97 -11.93 -1.96
C SER A 158 4.68 -12.53 -3.18
N PHE A 159 6.01 -12.60 -3.12
CA PHE A 159 6.86 -13.21 -4.14
C PHE A 159 6.80 -12.51 -5.50
N GLY A 160 7.22 -13.17 -6.59
CA GLY A 160 7.27 -12.62 -7.93
C GLY A 160 8.63 -12.83 -8.60
N GLY A 161 8.66 -12.76 -9.93
CA GLY A 161 9.85 -12.99 -10.73
C GLY A 161 10.45 -14.38 -10.49
N SER A 162 11.69 -14.43 -10.03
CA SER A 162 12.40 -15.68 -9.76
C SER A 162 12.00 -16.33 -8.43
N SER A 163 11.45 -15.53 -7.51
CA SER A 163 10.92 -16.01 -6.25
C SER A 163 9.49 -16.52 -6.48
N THR A 164 9.32 -17.84 -6.52
CA THR A 164 8.01 -18.47 -6.85
C THR A 164 7.07 -18.60 -5.66
N GLY A 165 7.62 -18.55 -4.43
CA GLY A 165 6.96 -19.06 -3.25
C GLY A 165 6.75 -20.58 -3.33
N ALA A 166 5.77 -21.07 -2.57
CA ALA A 166 5.35 -22.47 -2.62
C ALA A 166 4.73 -22.83 -3.99
N SER A 167 4.82 -24.10 -4.39
CA SER A 167 4.22 -24.58 -5.64
C SER A 167 3.56 -25.94 -5.49
N ALA A 168 2.49 -26.17 -6.25
CA ALA A 168 1.78 -27.43 -6.34
C ALA A 168 1.70 -27.92 -7.79
N VAL A 169 1.83 -29.23 -7.99
CA VAL A 169 1.63 -29.89 -9.29
C VAL A 169 0.16 -30.31 -9.40
N THR A 170 -0.48 -29.94 -10.50
CA THR A 170 -1.86 -30.27 -10.84
C THR A 170 -1.92 -30.92 -12.23
N ASP A 171 -3.08 -31.48 -12.58
CA ASP A 171 -3.33 -32.04 -13.91
C ASP A 171 -3.14 -30.99 -15.03
N SER A 172 -3.36 -29.71 -14.72
CA SER A 172 -3.20 -28.56 -15.62
C SER A 172 -1.80 -27.96 -15.66
N GLY A 173 -0.86 -28.42 -14.81
CA GLY A 173 0.50 -27.89 -14.72
C GLY A 173 0.91 -27.48 -13.30
N VAL A 174 1.89 -26.60 -13.20
CA VAL A 174 2.40 -26.10 -11.91
C VAL A 174 1.69 -24.80 -11.54
N LEU A 175 1.11 -24.77 -10.35
CA LEU A 175 0.59 -23.55 -9.73
C LEU A 175 1.62 -23.07 -8.71
N ALA A 176 2.13 -21.85 -8.90
CA ALA A 176 3.01 -21.19 -7.95
C ALA A 176 2.23 -20.16 -7.13
N GLU A 177 2.63 -19.99 -5.87
CA GLU A 177 2.07 -19.03 -4.94
C GLU A 177 2.07 -17.62 -5.52
N LYS A 178 3.19 -17.19 -6.13
CA LYS A 178 3.33 -15.86 -6.73
C LYS A 178 2.24 -15.53 -7.75
N ASP A 179 1.74 -16.53 -8.48
CA ASP A 179 0.75 -16.37 -9.55
C ASP A 179 -0.65 -16.25 -8.94
N ILE A 180 -0.96 -17.12 -7.97
CA ILE A 180 -2.25 -17.12 -7.26
C ILE A 180 -2.44 -15.82 -6.48
N VAL A 181 -1.44 -15.40 -5.70
CA VAL A 181 -1.57 -14.20 -4.85
C VAL A 181 -1.63 -12.92 -5.70
N LEU A 182 -0.98 -12.89 -6.87
CA LEU A 182 -1.08 -11.77 -7.80
C LEU A 182 -2.51 -11.61 -8.32
N VAL A 183 -3.13 -12.71 -8.77
CA VAL A 183 -4.50 -12.68 -9.30
C VAL A 183 -5.49 -12.27 -8.20
N ILE A 184 -5.38 -12.84 -7.00
CA ILE A 184 -6.22 -12.46 -5.86
C ILE A 184 -6.06 -10.96 -5.56
N ALA A 185 -4.83 -10.44 -5.52
CA ALA A 185 -4.58 -9.04 -5.25
C ALA A 185 -5.16 -8.11 -6.33
N GLN A 186 -5.05 -8.46 -7.62
CA GLN A 186 -5.62 -7.68 -8.72
C GLN A 186 -7.16 -7.64 -8.66
N ILE A 187 -7.81 -8.76 -8.32
CA ILE A 187 -9.26 -8.79 -8.13
C ILE A 187 -9.67 -7.95 -6.91
N ALA A 188 -8.91 -8.03 -5.81
CA ALA A 188 -9.16 -7.24 -4.61
C ALA A 188 -8.98 -5.73 -4.86
N GLU A 189 -7.92 -5.36 -5.59
CA GLU A 189 -7.68 -3.99 -6.07
C GLU A 189 -8.89 -3.45 -6.83
N ARG A 190 -9.44 -4.25 -7.76
CA ARG A 190 -10.63 -3.86 -8.52
C ARG A 190 -11.82 -3.59 -7.60
N TYR A 191 -12.15 -4.50 -6.69
CA TYR A 191 -13.29 -4.32 -5.76
C TYR A 191 -13.11 -3.13 -4.82
N LEU A 192 -11.92 -2.93 -4.28
CA LEU A 192 -11.60 -1.79 -3.43
C LEU A 192 -11.72 -0.47 -4.20
N THR A 193 -11.22 -0.42 -5.44
CA THR A 193 -11.30 0.76 -6.32
C THR A 193 -12.74 1.07 -6.73
N GLU A 194 -13.55 0.05 -7.05
CA GLU A 194 -14.99 0.18 -7.33
C GLU A 194 -15.73 0.80 -6.13
N MET A 195 -15.34 0.43 -4.90
CA MET A 195 -15.84 1.04 -3.66
C MET A 195 -15.23 2.41 -3.32
N GLY A 196 -14.32 2.95 -4.13
CA GLY A 196 -13.77 4.30 -4.00
C GLY A 196 -12.43 4.41 -3.26
N ALA A 197 -11.83 3.29 -2.85
CA ALA A 197 -10.50 3.31 -2.23
C ALA A 197 -9.42 3.70 -3.26
N ASN A 198 -8.36 4.35 -2.78
CA ASN A 198 -7.09 4.44 -3.49
C ASN A 198 -6.28 3.15 -3.21
N VAL A 199 -5.93 2.38 -4.25
CA VAL A 199 -5.21 1.12 -4.06
C VAL A 199 -3.80 1.22 -4.64
N ILE A 200 -2.82 0.81 -3.84
CA ILE A 200 -1.41 0.76 -4.22
C ILE A 200 -0.96 -0.70 -4.16
N MET A 201 -0.58 -1.25 -5.31
CA MET A 201 -0.05 -2.61 -5.41
C MET A 201 1.48 -2.56 -5.31
N THR A 202 2.10 -3.38 -4.44
CA THR A 202 3.58 -3.48 -4.39
C THR A 202 4.16 -4.06 -5.68
N ARG A 203 3.39 -4.90 -6.37
CA ARG A 203 3.59 -5.30 -7.76
C ARG A 203 2.24 -5.56 -8.43
N SER A 204 2.14 -5.16 -9.70
CA SER A 204 0.96 -5.45 -10.55
C SER A 204 1.27 -6.45 -11.67
N SER A 205 2.48 -7.03 -11.66
CA SER A 205 2.97 -8.02 -12.61
C SER A 205 3.91 -9.02 -11.93
N ASP A 206 4.42 -10.00 -12.69
CA ASP A 206 5.37 -11.00 -12.21
C ASP A 206 6.80 -10.43 -12.10
N ILE A 207 6.99 -9.54 -11.12
CA ILE A 207 8.27 -8.93 -10.77
C ILE A 207 8.61 -9.20 -9.31
N GLU A 208 9.89 -9.44 -9.03
CA GLU A 208 10.39 -9.66 -7.69
C GLU A 208 10.74 -8.33 -7.00
N HIS A 209 10.16 -8.13 -5.81
CA HIS A 209 10.54 -7.06 -4.91
C HIS A 209 11.09 -7.61 -3.60
N SER A 210 12.14 -6.98 -3.10
CA SER A 210 12.73 -7.29 -1.81
C SER A 210 11.78 -6.89 -0.67
N LEU A 211 11.96 -7.49 0.50
CA LEU A 211 11.14 -7.16 1.68
C LEU A 211 11.33 -5.67 2.07
N PHE A 212 12.52 -5.12 1.79
CA PHE A 212 12.85 -3.73 2.04
C PHE A 212 12.27 -2.78 0.99
N TYR A 213 12.12 -3.22 -0.27
CA TYR A 213 11.37 -2.47 -1.27
C TYR A 213 9.92 -2.25 -0.79
N VAL A 214 9.26 -3.32 -0.31
CA VAL A 214 7.88 -3.26 0.18
C VAL A 214 7.73 -2.30 1.36
N ALA A 215 8.66 -2.36 2.33
CA ALA A 215 8.69 -1.43 3.45
C ALA A 215 8.90 0.01 2.99
N ALA A 216 9.81 0.25 2.04
CA ALA A 216 10.10 1.56 1.50
C ALA A 216 8.94 2.16 0.69
N LEU A 217 8.24 1.36 -0.12
CA LEU A 217 7.05 1.81 -0.85
C LEU A 217 5.94 2.22 0.12
N SER A 218 5.73 1.44 1.18
CA SER A 218 4.73 1.74 2.21
C SER A 218 5.07 3.02 2.99
N ALA A 219 6.36 3.24 3.27
CA ALA A 219 6.83 4.48 3.87
C ALA A 219 6.67 5.67 2.93
N ASP A 220 7.09 5.57 1.66
CA ASP A 220 7.04 6.68 0.70
C ASP A 220 5.61 7.13 0.41
N THR A 221 4.66 6.18 0.33
CA THR A 221 3.22 6.46 0.17
C THR A 221 2.74 7.47 1.21
N VAL A 222 3.12 7.26 2.46
CA VAL A 222 2.69 8.07 3.59
C VAL A 222 3.51 9.36 3.71
N LEU A 223 4.82 9.29 3.44
CA LEU A 223 5.68 10.48 3.39
C LEU A 223 5.23 11.47 2.31
N GLU A 224 4.71 10.99 1.18
CA GLU A 224 4.13 11.86 0.15
C GLU A 224 2.89 12.60 0.65
N ALA A 225 1.96 11.91 1.33
CA ALA A 225 0.78 12.53 1.90
C ALA A 225 1.18 13.58 2.95
N TYR A 226 2.08 13.21 3.86
CA TYR A 226 2.55 14.10 4.91
C TYR A 226 3.31 15.32 4.37
N SER A 227 4.08 15.17 3.29
CA SER A 227 4.73 16.29 2.60
C SER A 227 3.71 17.29 2.04
N LYS A 228 2.60 16.81 1.46
CA LYS A 228 1.52 17.68 0.95
C LYS A 228 0.82 18.45 2.07
N GLU A 229 0.53 17.80 3.19
CA GLU A 229 -0.08 18.44 4.36
C GLU A 229 0.88 19.43 5.03
N ALA A 230 2.15 19.07 5.15
CA ALA A 230 3.20 19.96 5.66
C ALA A 230 3.31 21.22 4.81
N ALA A 231 3.36 21.08 3.48
CA ALA A 231 3.38 22.21 2.55
C ALA A 231 2.11 23.08 2.68
N ALA A 232 0.92 22.46 2.79
CA ALA A 232 -0.34 23.18 3.00
C ALA A 232 -0.38 23.95 4.33
N ALA A 233 0.29 23.43 5.36
CA ALA A 233 0.48 24.09 6.66
C ALA A 233 1.70 25.03 6.69
N ASN A 234 2.30 25.34 5.54
CA ASN A 234 3.46 26.23 5.37
C ASN A 234 4.74 25.78 6.09
N TYR A 235 4.92 24.48 6.31
CA TYR A 235 6.17 23.90 6.79
C TYR A 235 7.19 23.72 5.65
N ASP A 236 8.48 23.77 5.99
CA ASP A 236 9.57 23.31 5.14
C ASP A 236 9.53 21.78 5.00
N THR A 237 9.49 21.28 3.76
CA THR A 237 9.38 19.85 3.45
C THR A 237 10.73 19.15 3.27
N GLN A 238 11.86 19.87 3.32
CA GLN A 238 13.17 19.30 2.99
C GLN A 238 13.50 18.02 3.80
N LEU A 239 13.15 17.97 5.09
CA LEU A 239 13.35 16.76 5.90
C LEU A 239 12.55 15.57 5.36
N ILE A 240 11.31 15.80 4.93
CA ILE A 240 10.42 14.76 4.41
C ILE A 240 10.95 14.31 3.03
N ASP A 241 11.34 15.26 2.19
CA ASP A 241 11.89 14.99 0.86
C ASP A 241 13.20 14.18 0.93
N ASP A 242 14.06 14.45 1.93
CA ASP A 242 15.24 13.66 2.21
C ASP A 242 14.90 12.21 2.63
N LEU A 243 13.86 12.01 3.44
CA LEU A 243 13.39 10.66 3.81
C LEU A 243 12.84 9.91 2.59
N ARG A 244 12.07 10.58 1.73
CA ARG A 244 11.55 10.03 0.47
C ARG A 244 12.67 9.63 -0.49
N LEU A 245 13.74 10.44 -0.57
CA LEU A 245 14.92 10.10 -1.37
C LEU A 245 15.59 8.81 -0.84
N GLN A 246 15.67 8.64 0.49
CA GLN A 246 16.19 7.40 1.07
C GLN A 246 15.30 6.19 0.76
N MET A 247 13.97 6.35 0.76
CA MET A 247 13.05 5.28 0.34
C MET A 247 13.24 4.94 -1.14
N SER A 248 13.41 5.96 -1.98
CA SER A 248 13.70 5.80 -3.41
C SER A 248 14.99 5.02 -3.66
N ASP A 249 16.03 5.25 -2.86
CA ASP A 249 17.28 4.48 -2.95
C ASP A 249 17.09 3.01 -2.56
N VAL A 250 16.34 2.72 -1.48
CA VAL A 250 15.99 1.35 -1.08
C VAL A 250 15.23 0.64 -2.19
N MET A 251 14.21 1.30 -2.76
CA MET A 251 13.41 0.76 -3.86
C MET A 251 14.24 0.54 -5.13
N ARG A 252 15.17 1.45 -5.45
CA ARG A 252 16.06 1.34 -6.61
C ARG A 252 17.06 0.20 -6.45
N ILE A 253 17.60 -0.02 -5.26
CA ILE A 253 18.56 -1.10 -5.01
C ILE A 253 17.83 -2.46 -5.00
N ASN A 254 16.65 -2.56 -4.39
CA ASN A 254 15.79 -3.75 -4.41
C ASN A 254 16.51 -5.05 -4.01
N GLN A 255 17.17 -5.07 -2.85
CA GLN A 255 17.96 -6.23 -2.38
C GLN A 255 17.73 -6.55 -0.91
N ASN A 256 17.70 -7.84 -0.57
CA ASN A 256 17.55 -8.34 0.80
C ASN A 256 18.89 -8.47 1.57
N SER A 257 20.02 -8.59 0.86
CA SER A 257 21.34 -8.80 1.47
C SER A 257 21.83 -7.55 2.22
N ALA A 258 22.48 -7.75 3.37
CA ALA A 258 23.02 -6.66 4.18
C ALA A 258 24.10 -5.85 3.44
N ASP A 259 24.95 -6.52 2.65
CA ASP A 259 26.09 -5.90 1.95
C ASP A 259 25.68 -5.10 0.71
N SER A 260 24.41 -5.17 0.31
CA SER A 260 23.92 -4.51 -0.91
C SER A 260 23.64 -3.02 -0.74
N GLY A 261 23.52 -2.54 0.51
CA GLY A 261 22.94 -1.24 0.83
C GLY A 261 21.41 -1.18 0.66
N GLY A 262 20.78 -2.21 0.10
CA GLY A 262 19.35 -2.28 -0.20
C GLY A 262 18.43 -2.40 1.01
N ARG A 263 18.99 -2.53 2.22
CA ARG A 263 18.23 -2.45 3.47
C ARG A 263 17.97 -1.01 3.91
N GLY A 264 18.80 -0.06 3.47
CA GLY A 264 18.73 1.35 3.86
C GLY A 264 18.54 1.55 5.38
N LEU A 265 17.56 2.39 5.74
CA LEU A 265 17.23 2.70 7.14
C LEU A 265 16.69 1.52 7.95
N PHE A 266 16.25 0.46 7.28
CA PHE A 266 15.60 -0.70 7.90
C PHE A 266 16.58 -1.81 8.30
N GLY A 267 17.88 -1.64 8.01
CA GLY A 267 18.87 -2.70 8.21
C GLY A 267 19.36 -2.92 9.64
N GLY A 268 19.07 -1.99 10.56
CA GLY A 268 19.53 -2.03 11.94
C GLY A 268 18.59 -2.77 12.90
N ILE A 269 19.08 -3.05 14.11
CA ILE A 269 18.28 -3.56 15.23
C ILE A 269 17.61 -2.38 15.94
N GLY A 270 16.33 -2.54 16.27
CA GLY A 270 15.50 -1.48 16.82
C GLY A 270 15.16 -0.39 15.79
N THR A 271 14.74 0.77 16.27
CA THR A 271 14.24 1.86 15.43
C THR A 271 15.17 3.06 15.55
N SER A 272 16.00 3.29 14.52
CA SER A 272 16.89 4.46 14.50
C SER A 272 16.13 5.78 14.54
N ALA A 273 16.78 6.88 14.94
CA ALA A 273 16.16 8.21 14.99
C ALA A 273 15.50 8.62 13.66
N ARG A 274 16.13 8.30 12.51
CA ARG A 274 15.52 8.57 11.19
C ARG A 274 14.33 7.64 10.89
N LEU A 275 14.42 6.36 11.24
CA LEU A 275 13.31 5.43 11.04
C LEU A 275 12.12 5.77 11.95
N ARG A 276 12.36 6.28 13.16
CA ARG A 276 11.31 6.78 14.05
C ARG A 276 10.48 7.89 13.41
N LEU A 277 11.10 8.82 12.68
CA LEU A 277 10.35 9.87 11.97
C LEU A 277 9.32 9.27 11.02
N ILE A 278 9.70 8.24 10.26
CA ILE A 278 8.80 7.55 9.33
C ILE A 278 7.67 6.85 10.10
N TYR A 279 7.97 6.17 11.20
CA TYR A 279 6.95 5.46 11.99
C TYR A 279 6.00 6.41 12.72
N ASP A 280 6.49 7.54 13.21
CA ASP A 280 5.67 8.59 13.82
C ASP A 280 4.76 9.26 12.80
N ILE A 281 5.21 9.42 11.55
CA ILE A 281 4.32 9.85 10.47
C ILE A 281 3.28 8.75 10.20
N GLN A 282 3.69 7.50 9.97
CA GLN A 282 2.76 6.38 9.73
C GLN A 282 1.71 6.19 10.84
N ALA A 283 2.06 6.49 12.09
CA ALA A 283 1.13 6.42 13.22
C ALA A 283 -0.04 7.41 13.10
N GLN A 284 0.08 8.47 12.28
CA GLN A 284 -1.00 9.43 12.04
C GLN A 284 -1.99 8.96 10.97
N TYR A 285 -1.58 8.03 10.08
CA TYR A 285 -2.34 7.59 8.90
C TYR A 285 -3.13 6.31 9.15
N GLY A 286 -4.09 6.39 10.07
CA GLY A 286 -5.02 5.30 10.39
C GLY A 286 -6.02 4.95 9.26
N ASP A 287 -6.08 5.78 8.21
CA ASP A 287 -6.82 5.62 6.96
C ASP A 287 -6.00 4.97 5.82
N VAL A 288 -4.78 4.52 6.13
CA VAL A 288 -3.91 3.75 5.23
C VAL A 288 -3.69 2.34 5.80
N LEU A 289 -4.17 1.32 5.10
CA LEU A 289 -3.94 -0.09 5.47
C LEU A 289 -2.81 -0.71 4.65
N PHE A 290 -2.07 -1.63 5.26
CA PHE A 290 -1.17 -2.53 4.55
C PHE A 290 -1.66 -3.98 4.67
N ILE A 291 -1.94 -4.62 3.55
CA ILE A 291 -2.40 -6.00 3.50
C ILE A 291 -1.47 -6.80 2.60
N ASN A 292 -0.66 -7.66 3.23
CA ASN A 292 0.12 -8.67 2.51
C ASN A 292 -0.78 -9.88 2.19
N ILE A 293 -0.61 -10.48 1.02
CA ILE A 293 -1.30 -11.70 0.61
C ILE A 293 -0.24 -12.77 0.37
N SER A 294 -0.32 -13.87 1.11
CA SER A 294 0.57 -15.03 1.00
C SER A 294 -0.23 -16.32 1.09
N LEU A 295 0.39 -17.46 0.82
CA LEU A 295 -0.18 -18.79 1.00
C LEU A 295 0.64 -19.57 2.03
N ASN A 296 0.13 -20.73 2.40
CA ASN A 296 0.83 -21.64 3.28
C ASN A 296 1.21 -22.93 2.55
N GLN A 297 2.17 -23.66 3.10
CA GLN A 297 2.54 -25.00 2.69
C GLN A 297 3.05 -25.76 3.91
N ASP A 298 2.65 -27.01 4.05
CA ASP A 298 3.13 -27.88 5.12
C ASP A 298 3.48 -29.28 4.59
N ASN A 299 4.31 -30.00 5.33
CA ASN A 299 4.64 -31.39 5.03
C ASN A 299 3.47 -32.33 5.34
N ASP A 300 2.56 -31.95 6.23
CA ASP A 300 1.31 -32.64 6.46
C ASP A 300 0.22 -32.13 5.48
N PRO A 301 -0.18 -32.93 4.47
CA PRO A 301 -1.18 -32.51 3.47
C PRO A 301 -2.58 -32.34 4.08
N ASN A 302 -2.81 -32.79 5.32
CA ASN A 302 -4.08 -32.60 6.01
C ASN A 302 -4.21 -31.23 6.67
N LYS A 303 -3.11 -30.46 6.81
CA LYS A 303 -3.21 -29.08 7.28
C LYS A 303 -3.87 -28.24 6.19
N SER A 304 -5.05 -27.74 6.51
CA SER A 304 -5.82 -26.81 5.71
C SER A 304 -6.19 -25.59 6.54
N GLY A 305 -6.67 -24.58 5.86
CA GLY A 305 -7.45 -23.52 6.45
C GLY A 305 -6.80 -22.14 6.40
N ALA A 306 -7.64 -21.11 6.49
CA ALA A 306 -7.21 -19.73 6.50
C ALA A 306 -6.52 -19.35 7.82
N GLU A 307 -5.53 -18.48 7.71
CA GLU A 307 -4.79 -17.86 8.81
C GLU A 307 -4.65 -16.37 8.52
N ILE A 308 -4.71 -15.53 9.55
CA ILE A 308 -4.25 -14.14 9.44
C ILE A 308 -3.04 -13.99 10.35
N ARG A 309 -1.93 -13.52 9.77
CA ARG A 309 -0.70 -13.23 10.50
C ARG A 309 -0.62 -11.74 10.81
N LEU A 310 -0.18 -11.41 12.01
CA LEU A 310 0.03 -10.03 12.45
C LEU A 310 1.26 -9.94 13.33
N MET A 311 1.68 -8.73 13.67
CA MET A 311 2.69 -8.49 14.69
C MET A 311 2.22 -7.35 15.58
N LYS A 312 1.99 -7.63 16.86
CA LYS A 312 1.67 -6.61 17.86
C LYS A 312 2.95 -5.99 18.43
N GLN A 313 2.79 -4.91 19.19
CA GLN A 313 3.90 -4.17 19.78
C GLN A 313 4.82 -5.04 20.65
N ASP A 314 4.24 -5.84 21.55
CA ASP A 314 5.02 -6.68 22.46
C ASP A 314 5.79 -7.76 21.69
N PHE A 315 5.18 -8.34 20.65
CA PHE A 315 5.84 -9.32 19.79
C PHE A 315 6.94 -8.70 18.93
N VAL A 316 6.73 -7.51 18.34
CA VAL A 316 7.80 -6.78 17.65
C VAL A 316 8.95 -6.45 18.60
N THR A 317 8.63 -6.06 19.83
CA THR A 317 9.62 -5.79 20.89
C THR A 317 10.42 -7.05 21.21
N GLU A 318 9.76 -8.20 21.40
CA GLU A 318 10.40 -9.50 21.64
C GLU A 318 11.33 -9.87 20.48
N VAL A 319 10.83 -9.81 19.24
CA VAL A 319 11.60 -10.13 18.04
C VAL A 319 12.83 -9.23 17.90
N ASN A 320 12.69 -7.92 18.08
CA ASN A 320 13.84 -7.00 18.00
C ASN A 320 14.88 -7.28 19.09
N ASN A 321 14.45 -7.62 20.31
CA ASN A 321 15.36 -8.02 21.38
C ASN A 321 16.07 -9.33 21.07
N SER A 322 15.41 -10.28 20.38
CA SER A 322 16.03 -11.55 19.99
C SER A 322 17.22 -11.37 19.03
N TYR A 323 17.30 -10.25 18.29
CA TYR A 323 18.38 -9.96 17.36
C TYR A 323 19.63 -9.30 17.98
N VAL A 324 19.60 -8.91 19.26
CA VAL A 324 20.68 -8.14 19.90
C VAL A 324 21.98 -8.93 20.06
N GLU A 325 21.96 -10.25 19.91
CA GLU A 325 23.06 -11.23 20.12
C GLU A 325 24.47 -10.60 20.15
N ASP A 326 25.17 -10.80 21.27
CA ASP A 326 26.55 -10.36 21.53
C ASP A 326 26.82 -8.84 21.52
N GLN A 327 25.79 -7.99 21.62
CA GLN A 327 25.90 -6.53 21.72
C GLN A 327 25.27 -5.98 23.00
N ASP A 328 25.68 -4.78 23.42
CA ASP A 328 25.00 -4.05 24.50
C ASP A 328 23.69 -3.43 23.96
N PRO A 329 22.51 -3.85 24.44
CA PRO A 329 21.22 -3.31 24.00
C PRO A 329 21.11 -1.78 24.17
N ASN A 330 21.81 -1.20 25.14
CA ASN A 330 21.79 0.25 25.37
C ASN A 330 22.61 1.02 24.33
N SER A 331 23.52 0.35 23.62
CA SER A 331 24.28 0.91 22.48
C SER A 331 23.49 0.89 21.17
N LEU A 332 22.39 0.14 21.11
CA LEU A 332 21.54 -0.01 19.93
C LEU A 332 20.39 1.00 19.93
N SER A 333 19.67 1.04 18.80
CA SER A 333 18.51 1.90 18.65
C SER A 333 17.34 1.41 19.51
N PRO A 334 16.54 2.29 20.13
CA PRO A 334 15.39 1.88 20.93
C PRO A 334 14.30 1.16 20.11
N ASN A 335 13.52 0.31 20.76
CA ASN A 335 12.26 -0.21 20.22
C ASN A 335 11.24 0.93 20.04
N TYR A 336 10.48 0.85 18.95
CA TYR A 336 9.33 1.70 18.73
C TYR A 336 8.16 1.30 19.63
N SER A 337 7.35 2.27 20.08
CA SER A 337 6.38 2.09 21.16
C SER A 337 4.94 2.48 20.82
N MET A 338 4.68 2.81 19.55
CA MET A 338 3.36 3.24 19.05
C MET A 338 2.88 2.36 17.89
N ILE A 339 3.03 1.04 18.03
CA ILE A 339 2.46 0.06 17.09
C ILE A 339 1.02 -0.20 17.50
N ASP A 340 0.06 0.11 16.63
CA ASP A 340 -1.37 -0.04 16.89
C ASP A 340 -1.82 -1.50 16.87
N SER A 341 -1.58 -2.17 17.99
CA SER A 341 -1.90 -3.59 18.18
C SER A 341 -3.41 -3.85 18.19
N GLN A 342 -4.21 -2.86 18.61
CA GLN A 342 -5.66 -2.99 18.69
C GLN A 342 -6.25 -3.00 17.28
N ASN A 343 -5.88 -2.05 16.43
CA ASN A 343 -6.39 -1.97 15.07
C ASN A 343 -5.84 -3.07 14.15
N ARG A 344 -4.58 -3.50 14.33
CA ARG A 344 -4.07 -4.72 13.66
C ARG A 344 -4.90 -5.95 14.01
N THR A 345 -5.26 -6.09 15.29
CA THR A 345 -6.12 -7.19 15.76
C THR A 345 -7.55 -7.07 15.20
N LYS A 346 -8.15 -5.88 15.21
CA LYS A 346 -9.48 -5.61 14.63
C LYS A 346 -9.53 -6.00 13.15
N LEU A 347 -8.56 -5.51 12.36
CA LEU A 347 -8.46 -5.82 10.93
C LEU A 347 -8.30 -7.33 10.70
N ALA A 348 -7.45 -7.99 11.49
CA ALA A 348 -7.23 -9.43 11.38
C ALA A 348 -8.49 -10.25 11.64
N TRP A 349 -9.27 -9.87 12.65
CA TRP A 349 -10.57 -10.51 12.94
C TRP A 349 -11.57 -10.35 11.80
N LEU A 350 -11.68 -9.15 11.24
CA LEU A 350 -12.58 -8.88 10.11
C LEU A 350 -12.18 -9.71 8.89
N LEU A 351 -10.90 -9.72 8.52
CA LEU A 351 -10.41 -10.50 7.39
C LEU A 351 -10.67 -11.99 7.57
N TYR A 352 -10.39 -12.54 8.76
CA TYR A 352 -10.68 -13.94 9.04
C TYR A 352 -12.19 -14.23 8.95
N GLY A 353 -13.04 -13.36 9.52
CA GLY A 353 -14.50 -13.50 9.49
C GLY A 353 -15.06 -13.51 8.07
N HIS A 354 -14.62 -12.58 7.22
CA HIS A 354 -15.03 -12.52 5.82
C HIS A 354 -14.52 -13.72 5.01
N LEU A 355 -13.28 -14.16 5.21
CA LEU A 355 -12.76 -15.37 4.57
C LEU A 355 -13.57 -16.61 4.95
N LYS A 356 -13.83 -16.78 6.25
CA LYS A 356 -14.63 -17.90 6.76
C LYS A 356 -16.07 -17.89 6.21
N HIS A 357 -16.67 -16.72 6.08
CA HIS A 357 -18.02 -16.58 5.54
C HIS A 357 -18.08 -16.92 4.05
N GLN A 358 -17.12 -16.40 3.27
CA GLN A 358 -17.15 -16.52 1.82
C GLN A 358 -16.55 -17.84 1.32
N SER A 359 -15.58 -18.42 2.02
CA SER A 359 -14.94 -19.69 1.66
C SER A 359 -14.95 -20.68 2.83
N PRO A 360 -16.13 -21.27 3.15
CA PRO A 360 -16.30 -22.15 4.31
C PRO A 360 -15.47 -23.45 4.21
N THR A 361 -15.09 -23.86 2.98
CA THR A 361 -14.22 -25.01 2.72
C THR A 361 -12.80 -24.80 3.22
N ILE A 362 -12.28 -23.56 3.19
CA ILE A 362 -10.97 -23.21 3.75
C ILE A 362 -11.06 -22.76 5.22
N ALA A 363 -12.19 -22.97 5.91
CA ALA A 363 -12.33 -22.56 7.32
C ALA A 363 -13.07 -23.59 8.18
N ALA A 364 -13.07 -24.86 7.75
CA ALA A 364 -13.76 -25.92 8.45
C ALA A 364 -13.10 -26.25 9.82
N ASP A 365 -13.92 -26.17 10.87
CA ASP A 365 -13.73 -26.74 12.22
C ASP A 365 -12.53 -26.28 13.09
N ALA A 366 -11.90 -25.14 12.81
CA ALA A 366 -10.91 -24.54 13.72
C ALA A 366 -11.36 -23.20 14.31
N GLU A 367 -10.94 -22.92 15.55
CA GLU A 367 -10.91 -21.58 16.12
C GLU A 367 -10.18 -20.62 15.15
N PRO A 368 -10.52 -19.32 15.17
CA PRO A 368 -9.85 -18.29 14.39
C PRO A 368 -8.32 -18.37 14.53
N ARG A 369 -7.64 -18.57 13.40
CA ARG A 369 -6.18 -18.68 13.37
C ARG A 369 -5.59 -17.30 13.14
N LEU A 370 -5.48 -16.55 14.23
CA LEU A 370 -4.75 -15.29 14.28
C LEU A 370 -3.40 -15.55 14.92
N THR A 371 -2.32 -15.43 14.15
CA THR A 371 -0.97 -15.82 14.60
C THR A 371 -0.02 -14.63 14.60
N GLU A 372 0.78 -14.50 15.66
CA GLU A 372 1.89 -13.55 15.67
C GLU A 372 3.12 -14.19 15.02
N THR A 373 3.53 -13.66 13.86
CA THR A 373 4.58 -14.27 13.01
C THR A 373 5.60 -13.21 12.62
N ASP A 374 6.90 -13.50 12.80
CA ASP A 374 7.98 -12.58 12.39
C ASP A 374 8.03 -12.48 10.87
N MET A 375 7.45 -11.41 10.35
CA MET A 375 7.43 -11.07 8.94
C MET A 375 8.04 -9.69 8.78
N ALA A 376 9.16 -9.58 8.06
CA ALA A 376 9.85 -8.31 7.88
C ALA A 376 8.94 -7.20 7.31
N VAL A 377 8.03 -7.54 6.38
CA VAL A 377 7.07 -6.58 5.80
C VAL A 377 6.05 -6.05 6.82
N LEU A 378 5.75 -6.80 7.88
CA LEU A 378 4.87 -6.36 8.98
C LEU A 378 5.64 -5.67 10.11
N ARG A 379 6.88 -6.14 10.37
CA ARG A 379 7.78 -5.59 11.39
C ARG A 379 8.36 -4.23 11.00
N LEU A 380 8.67 -4.05 9.73
CA LEU A 380 9.34 -2.85 9.21
C LEU A 380 8.37 -1.76 8.74
N ASN A 381 7.09 -1.90 9.08
CA ASN A 381 6.00 -0.98 8.71
C ASN A 381 5.15 -0.70 9.96
N ASN A 382 4.88 0.58 10.27
CA ASN A 382 4.08 0.98 11.42
C ASN A 382 2.59 1.25 11.08
N LEU A 383 2.20 1.12 9.81
CA LEU A 383 0.77 1.14 9.44
C LEU A 383 -0.02 0.02 10.13
N THR A 384 -1.35 0.14 10.12
CA THR A 384 -2.22 -0.99 10.45
C THR A 384 -2.02 -2.07 9.40
N SER A 385 -1.31 -3.15 9.78
CA SER A 385 -0.77 -4.14 8.86
C SER A 385 -1.05 -5.58 9.28
N VAL A 386 -1.36 -6.41 8.30
CA VAL A 386 -1.64 -7.85 8.44
C VAL A 386 -1.18 -8.61 7.19
N SER A 387 -0.97 -9.92 7.32
CA SER A 387 -0.84 -10.83 6.19
C SER A 387 -2.02 -11.81 6.15
N VAL A 388 -2.72 -11.82 5.04
CA VAL A 388 -3.82 -12.72 4.74
C VAL A 388 -3.24 -14.00 4.14
N VAL A 389 -3.52 -15.13 4.78
CA VAL A 389 -3.09 -16.47 4.33
C VAL A 389 -4.34 -17.29 4.05
N PRO A 390 -4.91 -17.24 2.84
CA PRO A 390 -6.20 -17.84 2.56
C PRO A 390 -6.22 -19.36 2.68
N GLY A 391 -5.11 -20.09 2.52
CA GLY A 391 -5.08 -21.55 2.62
C GLY A 391 -3.71 -22.18 2.34
N TYR A 392 -3.67 -23.51 2.32
CA TYR A 392 -2.46 -24.32 2.12
C TYR A 392 -2.38 -24.91 0.71
N LEU A 393 -1.29 -24.66 -0.03
CA LEU A 393 -1.05 -25.29 -1.33
C LEU A 393 -0.82 -26.81 -1.24
N SER A 394 -0.41 -27.30 -0.07
CA SER A 394 -0.22 -28.74 0.20
C SER A 394 -1.54 -29.49 0.43
N ASN A 395 -2.65 -28.79 0.68
CA ASN A 395 -3.95 -29.41 0.92
C ASN A 395 -4.81 -29.41 -0.35
N ALA A 396 -5.37 -30.57 -0.71
CA ALA A 396 -6.11 -30.73 -1.96
C ALA A 396 -7.40 -29.88 -2.03
N ALA A 397 -8.09 -29.67 -0.92
CA ALA A 397 -9.33 -28.88 -0.90
C ALA A 397 -9.03 -27.38 -0.99
N ASP A 398 -8.04 -26.90 -0.22
CA ASP A 398 -7.58 -25.51 -0.30
C ASP A 398 -7.02 -25.21 -1.69
N LEU A 399 -6.19 -26.11 -2.25
CA LEU A 399 -5.63 -25.95 -3.59
C LEU A 399 -6.70 -25.84 -4.67
N ALA A 400 -7.78 -26.63 -4.57
CA ALA A 400 -8.90 -26.55 -5.51
C ALA A 400 -9.60 -25.18 -5.48
N GLU A 401 -9.73 -24.60 -4.28
CA GLU A 401 -10.27 -23.25 -4.11
C GLU A 401 -9.29 -22.19 -4.65
N LEU A 402 -8.05 -22.22 -4.17
CA LEU A 402 -6.96 -21.30 -4.51
C LEU A 402 -6.61 -21.28 -6.00
N GLY A 403 -6.72 -22.43 -6.67
CA GLY A 403 -6.43 -22.59 -8.10
C GLY A 403 -7.60 -22.25 -9.03
N SER A 404 -8.81 -22.00 -8.50
CA SER A 404 -9.99 -21.71 -9.30
C SER A 404 -10.28 -20.20 -9.37
N ALA A 405 -10.73 -19.71 -10.52
CA ALA A 405 -11.13 -18.31 -10.69
C ALA A 405 -12.22 -17.90 -9.68
N ALA A 406 -13.21 -18.77 -9.45
CA ALA A 406 -14.29 -18.50 -8.52
C ALA A 406 -13.81 -18.44 -7.05
N GLY A 407 -12.86 -19.29 -6.66
CA GLY A 407 -12.28 -19.27 -5.32
C GLY A 407 -11.40 -18.04 -5.09
N GLN A 408 -10.55 -17.69 -6.07
CA GLN A 408 -9.75 -16.47 -6.04
C GLN A 408 -10.63 -15.21 -5.94
N GLN A 409 -11.76 -15.18 -6.66
CA GLN A 409 -12.74 -14.11 -6.58
C GLN A 409 -13.40 -14.00 -5.20
N ARG A 410 -13.75 -15.14 -4.57
CA ARG A 410 -14.27 -15.16 -3.19
C ARG A 410 -13.24 -14.65 -2.18
N ILE A 411 -12.00 -15.07 -2.29
CA ILE A 411 -10.92 -14.59 -1.39
C ILE A 411 -10.71 -13.08 -1.55
N ALA A 412 -10.64 -12.59 -2.79
CA ALA A 412 -10.47 -11.17 -3.08
C ALA A 412 -11.65 -10.32 -2.56
N SER A 413 -12.88 -10.82 -2.75
CA SER A 413 -14.08 -10.21 -2.19
C SER A 413 -14.01 -10.14 -0.66
N ALA A 414 -13.58 -11.21 0.01
CA ALA A 414 -13.45 -11.23 1.47
C ALA A 414 -12.48 -10.15 1.97
N ILE A 415 -11.35 -9.94 1.28
CA ILE A 415 -10.41 -8.87 1.61
C ILE A 415 -11.09 -7.50 1.45
N ALA A 416 -11.74 -7.25 0.32
CA ALA A 416 -12.36 -5.96 0.04
C ALA A 416 -13.50 -5.61 1.02
N TYR A 417 -14.37 -6.57 1.33
CA TYR A 417 -15.48 -6.36 2.27
C TYR A 417 -15.02 -6.28 3.73
N ALA A 418 -13.91 -6.93 4.11
CA ALA A 418 -13.29 -6.73 5.41
C ALA A 418 -12.76 -5.30 5.57
N VAL A 419 -12.12 -4.73 4.54
CA VAL A 419 -11.69 -3.32 4.54
C VAL A 419 -12.90 -2.38 4.61
N ARG A 420 -13.96 -2.65 3.82
CA ARG A 420 -15.22 -1.91 3.91
C ARG A 420 -15.74 -1.92 5.36
N GLN A 421 -15.89 -3.09 5.97
CA GLN A 421 -16.38 -3.17 7.34
C GLN A 421 -15.45 -2.50 8.35
N TYR A 422 -14.14 -2.55 8.15
CA TYR A 422 -13.17 -1.94 9.07
C TYR A 422 -13.39 -0.44 9.26
N TYR A 423 -13.71 0.28 8.17
CA TYR A 423 -13.90 1.73 8.16
C TYR A 423 -15.36 2.17 8.25
N VAL A 424 -16.27 1.49 7.54
CA VAL A 424 -17.65 1.99 7.34
C VAL A 424 -18.72 1.09 7.91
N GLY A 425 -18.37 -0.11 8.41
CA GLY A 425 -19.34 -1.07 8.94
C GLY A 425 -19.34 -1.12 10.47
N PRO A 426 -20.44 -1.61 11.06
CA PRO A 426 -20.49 -1.96 12.47
C PRO A 426 -19.57 -3.13 12.85
#